data_AF-A0A2V6FZW5-F1
#
_entry.id   AF-A0A2V6FZW5-F1
#
_cell.length_a   1.000
_cell.length_b   1.000
_cell.length_c   1.000
_cell.angle_alpha   90.00
_cell.angle_beta   90.00
_cell.angle_gamma   90.00
#
_symmetry.space_group_name_H-M   'P 1'
#
loop_
_entity.id
_entity.type
_entity.pdbx_description
1 polymer ?
#
loop_
_entity_poly.entity_id
_entity_poly.type
_entity_poly.pdbx_seq_one_letter_code
_entity_poly.pdbx_strand_id
1 'polypeptide(L)'
;MAAGYHYPSGTSDYQGLIEHYDGQQWSRVSRVQGTSYTYLAGITAQPGGAGWAVGNTLTTTIAESVCEVQVADVGFTPSSTSANQGDSVGWSITGSGTHQLVDGSGMQLFDSGSRPTGGSFQVTLNAAATYSVVDLATNASSSVGVPVKLPASGRTGMPFTVTWSAAAPAQSFVFDVQVRTPSDTGFHNWQVGQTNVAATYVPSAPGSYSFRARLRNSANGAFSRWSPPRAVTVTNL
;
A
#
# COMPACT_ATOMS: atom_id res chain seq x y z
N MET A 1 -11.14 16.73 -5.35
CA MET A 1 -11.03 15.43 -6.05
C MET A 1 -12.05 15.39 -7.17
N ALA A 2 -11.78 14.61 -8.21
CA ALA A 2 -12.69 14.29 -9.29
C ALA A 2 -12.71 12.77 -9.47
N ALA A 3 -13.85 12.22 -9.90
CA ALA A 3 -13.99 10.83 -10.26
C ALA A 3 -14.72 10.69 -11.58
N GLY A 4 -14.35 9.67 -12.35
CA GLY A 4 -14.88 9.39 -13.67
C GLY A 4 -14.27 8.13 -14.25
N TYR A 5 -14.07 8.14 -15.57
CA TYR A 5 -13.49 7.03 -16.32
C TYR A 5 -12.64 7.56 -17.47
N HIS A 6 -11.75 6.72 -17.99
CA HIS A 6 -10.93 7.03 -19.17
C HIS A 6 -10.78 5.79 -20.06
N TYR A 7 -10.44 6.02 -21.32
CA TYR A 7 -10.13 4.95 -22.29
C TYR A 7 -8.60 4.81 -22.41
N PRO A 8 -8.01 3.67 -21.99
CA PRO A 8 -6.61 3.37 -22.27
C PRO A 8 -6.33 3.33 -23.78
N SER A 9 -5.12 3.71 -24.17
CA SER A 9 -4.72 3.73 -25.58
C SER A 9 -4.78 2.34 -26.21
N GLY A 10 -5.52 2.21 -27.31
CA GLY A 10 -5.65 0.95 -28.06
C GLY A 10 -6.74 0.00 -27.55
N THR A 11 -7.59 0.42 -26.60
CA THR A 11 -8.72 -0.39 -26.11
C THR A 11 -10.04 0.37 -26.21
N SER A 12 -11.15 -0.34 -26.45
CA SER A 12 -12.51 0.20 -26.32
C SER A 12 -13.04 0.16 -24.88
N ASP A 13 -12.29 -0.46 -23.97
CA ASP A 13 -12.68 -0.60 -22.57
C ASP A 13 -12.39 0.70 -21.83
N TYR A 14 -13.31 1.12 -20.95
CA TYR A 14 -13.07 2.24 -20.05
C TYR A 14 -12.69 1.77 -18.65
N GLN A 15 -11.74 2.46 -18.02
CA GLN A 15 -11.29 2.19 -16.66
C GLN A 15 -11.64 3.35 -15.74
N GLY A 16 -11.99 3.02 -14.50
CA GLY A 16 -12.29 3.99 -13.46
C GLY A 16 -11.09 4.90 -13.21
N LEU A 17 -11.38 6.17 -12.93
CA LEU A 17 -10.37 7.19 -12.71
C LEU A 17 -10.81 8.06 -11.53
N ILE A 18 -9.95 8.16 -10.52
CA ILE A 18 -10.06 9.13 -9.43
C ILE A 18 -8.82 10.01 -9.50
N GLU A 19 -9.02 11.32 -9.48
CA GLU A 19 -7.94 12.32 -9.52
C GLU A 19 -8.07 13.33 -8.38
N HIS A 20 -6.94 13.77 -7.86
CA HIS A 20 -6.83 14.82 -6.87
C HIS A 20 -6.06 16.00 -7.45
N TYR A 21 -6.63 17.20 -7.29
CA TYR A 21 -5.98 18.45 -7.64
C TYR A 21 -5.29 19.01 -6.40
N ASP A 22 -3.98 19.22 -6.49
CA ASP A 22 -3.16 19.70 -5.38
C ASP A 22 -3.07 21.24 -5.31
N GLY A 23 -3.92 21.95 -6.05
CA GLY A 23 -3.85 23.40 -6.21
C GLY A 23 -3.02 23.85 -7.43
N GLN A 24 -2.19 22.98 -8.01
CA GLN A 24 -1.37 23.27 -9.19
C GLN A 24 -1.52 22.25 -10.32
N GLN A 25 -1.65 20.96 -10.00
CA GLN A 25 -1.74 19.86 -10.95
C GLN A 25 -2.68 18.76 -10.47
N TRP A 26 -3.19 17.99 -11.44
CA TRP A 26 -3.98 16.79 -11.17
C TRP A 26 -3.08 15.57 -11.05
N SER A 27 -3.38 14.71 -10.07
CA SER A 27 -2.70 13.43 -9.82
C SER A 27 -3.73 12.31 -9.64
N ARG A 28 -3.41 11.08 -10.04
CA ARG A 28 -4.36 9.94 -10.00
C ARG A 28 -4.28 9.20 -8.66
N VAL A 29 -5.44 8.96 -8.01
CA VAL A 29 -5.57 8.38 -6.66
C VAL A 29 -6.30 7.02 -6.63
N SER A 30 -6.76 6.51 -7.78
CA SER A 30 -7.66 5.34 -7.81
C SER A 30 -6.96 4.01 -7.45
N ARG A 31 -7.63 3.24 -6.60
CA ARG A 31 -7.34 1.88 -6.14
C ARG A 31 -7.87 0.79 -7.08
N VAL A 32 -8.80 1.13 -7.99
CA VAL A 32 -9.47 0.22 -8.95
C VAL A 32 -8.89 0.36 -10.37
N GLN A 33 -7.58 0.54 -10.49
CA GLN A 33 -6.94 0.47 -11.81
C GLN A 33 -6.93 -0.99 -12.30
N GLY A 34 -7.44 -1.20 -13.51
CA GLY A 34 -7.34 -2.49 -14.22
C GLY A 34 -8.63 -3.30 -14.35
N THR A 35 -9.76 -2.87 -13.79
CA THR A 35 -11.06 -3.48 -14.13
C THR A 35 -11.66 -2.79 -15.34
N SER A 36 -11.62 -3.45 -16.49
CA SER A 36 -12.34 -3.01 -17.69
C SER A 36 -13.81 -2.74 -17.37
N TYR A 37 -14.37 -1.70 -18.00
CA TYR A 37 -15.74 -1.21 -17.86
C TYR A 37 -16.13 -0.65 -16.48
N THR A 38 -15.25 0.13 -15.87
CA THR A 38 -15.54 0.77 -14.58
C THR A 38 -15.93 2.24 -14.74
N TYR A 39 -17.15 2.59 -14.33
CA TYR A 39 -17.68 3.96 -14.33
C TYR A 39 -17.83 4.46 -12.89
N LEU A 40 -17.17 5.57 -12.55
CA LEU A 40 -17.37 6.25 -11.26
C LEU A 40 -18.29 7.46 -11.46
N ALA A 41 -19.42 7.43 -10.77
CA ALA A 41 -20.51 8.41 -10.90
C ALA A 41 -20.32 9.64 -10.01
N GLY A 42 -19.57 9.49 -8.91
CA GLY A 42 -19.36 10.59 -7.98
C GLY A 42 -18.29 10.27 -6.94
N ILE A 43 -17.76 11.32 -6.33
CA ILE A 43 -16.81 11.24 -5.23
C ILE A 43 -17.15 12.27 -4.17
N THR A 44 -17.01 11.89 -2.91
CA THR A 44 -17.09 12.81 -1.77
C THR A 44 -15.88 12.59 -0.87
N ALA A 45 -15.43 13.66 -0.24
CA ALA A 45 -14.42 13.63 0.82
C ALA A 45 -15.00 14.35 2.04
N GLN A 46 -14.85 13.73 3.20
CA GLN A 46 -15.29 14.25 4.49
C GLN A 46 -14.11 14.94 5.20
N PRO A 47 -14.40 15.92 6.08
CA PRO A 47 -13.41 16.41 7.05
C PRO A 47 -12.79 15.22 7.81
N GLY A 48 -11.46 15.17 7.90
CA GLY A 48 -10.74 14.03 8.49
C GLY A 48 -10.21 13.01 7.48
N GLY A 49 -10.35 13.26 6.17
CA GLY A 49 -9.63 12.54 5.12
C GLY A 49 -10.32 11.28 4.59
N ALA A 50 -11.45 10.88 5.16
CA ALA A 50 -12.26 9.80 4.62
C ALA A 50 -13.00 10.26 3.36
N GLY A 51 -12.85 9.55 2.26
CA GLY A 51 -13.57 9.80 1.02
C GLY A 51 -14.07 8.51 0.40
N TRP A 52 -15.09 8.63 -0.44
CA TRP A 52 -15.60 7.52 -1.22
C TRP A 52 -15.90 7.96 -2.64
N ALA A 53 -15.41 7.17 -3.60
CA ALA A 53 -15.91 7.19 -4.96
C ALA A 53 -16.93 6.06 -5.13
N VAL A 54 -18.04 6.34 -5.81
CA VAL A 54 -19.10 5.36 -6.05
C VAL A 54 -19.36 5.23 -7.54
N GLY A 55 -19.76 4.03 -7.96
CA GLY A 55 -19.92 3.73 -9.37
C GLY A 55 -20.37 2.30 -9.63
N ASN A 56 -20.10 1.80 -10.83
CA ASN A 56 -20.41 0.44 -11.23
C ASN A 56 -19.42 -0.10 -12.27
N THR A 57 -19.30 -1.42 -12.29
CA THR A 57 -18.83 -2.19 -13.45
C THR A 57 -20.03 -2.62 -14.32
N LEU A 58 -19.82 -3.46 -15.34
CA LEU A 58 -20.93 -4.07 -16.09
C LEU A 58 -21.85 -4.96 -15.21
N THR A 59 -21.33 -5.51 -14.12
CA THR A 59 -22.01 -6.57 -13.36
C THR A 59 -22.22 -6.25 -11.88
N THR A 60 -21.63 -5.17 -11.36
CA THR A 60 -21.60 -4.91 -9.92
C THR A 60 -21.50 -3.41 -9.64
N THR A 61 -22.23 -2.92 -8.64
CA THR A 61 -21.99 -1.59 -8.05
C THR A 61 -20.72 -1.62 -7.20
N ILE A 62 -19.97 -0.51 -7.21
CA ILE A 62 -18.73 -0.36 -6.45
C ILE A 62 -18.77 0.89 -5.60
N ALA A 63 -18.16 0.80 -4.42
CA ALA A 63 -17.81 1.93 -3.58
C ALA A 63 -16.34 1.76 -3.18
N GLU A 64 -15.50 2.72 -3.55
CA GLU A 64 -14.07 2.73 -3.31
C GLU A 64 -13.74 3.75 -2.24
N SER A 65 -13.11 3.32 -1.14
CA SER A 65 -12.61 4.24 -0.13
C SER A 65 -11.35 4.95 -0.62
N VAL A 66 -11.41 6.28 -0.64
CA VAL A 66 -10.31 7.21 -0.90
C VAL A 66 -9.99 7.89 0.42
N CYS A 67 -9.15 7.27 1.24
CA CYS A 67 -8.75 7.82 2.53
C CYS A 67 -7.38 8.50 2.41
N GLU A 68 -7.36 9.82 2.35
CA GLU A 68 -6.13 10.60 2.30
C GLU A 68 -5.68 10.95 3.72
N VAL A 69 -4.39 10.77 4.02
CA VAL A 69 -3.85 11.15 5.33
C VAL A 69 -3.72 12.67 5.41
N GLN A 70 -4.37 13.29 6.37
CA GLN A 70 -4.28 14.73 6.58
C GLN A 70 -2.99 15.07 7.32
N VAL A 71 -2.29 16.10 6.88
CA VAL A 71 -1.06 16.61 7.48
C VAL A 71 -1.33 18.02 7.98
N ALA A 72 -1.48 18.14 9.29
CA ALA A 72 -1.69 19.40 9.98
C ALA A 72 -0.47 19.76 10.83
N ASP A 73 -0.44 20.99 11.35
CA ASP A 73 0.62 21.46 12.26
C ASP A 73 0.73 20.60 13.54
N VAL A 74 -0.35 19.90 13.89
CA VAL A 74 -0.43 18.97 15.03
C VAL A 74 -0.02 17.52 14.67
N GLY A 75 0.23 17.23 13.40
CA GLY A 75 0.65 15.93 12.88
C GLY A 75 -0.34 15.29 11.91
N PHE A 76 -0.29 13.95 11.84
CA PHE A 76 -1.00 13.16 10.82
C PHE A 76 -2.34 12.63 11.31
N THR A 77 -3.39 12.73 10.49
CA THR A 77 -4.71 12.15 10.77
C THR A 77 -5.22 11.35 9.57
N PRO A 78 -5.36 10.00 9.68
CA PRO A 78 -4.88 9.17 10.78
C PRO A 78 -3.34 9.08 10.80
N SER A 79 -2.73 8.85 11.97
CA SER A 79 -1.28 8.63 12.10
C SER A 79 -0.83 7.23 11.66
N SER A 80 -1.77 6.31 11.45
CA SER A 80 -1.52 5.00 10.85
C SER A 80 -2.62 4.63 9.87
N THR A 81 -2.25 4.17 8.69
CA THR A 81 -3.18 3.67 7.68
C THR A 81 -2.70 2.36 7.08
N SER A 82 -3.54 1.71 6.27
CA SER A 82 -3.21 0.48 5.58
C SER A 82 -3.52 0.58 4.10
N ALA A 83 -2.69 -0.06 3.27
CA ALA A 83 -2.85 -0.10 1.83
C ALA A 83 -2.56 -1.52 1.30
N ASN A 84 -2.95 -1.80 0.06
CA ASN A 84 -2.57 -3.02 -0.64
C ASN A 84 -1.30 -2.78 -1.45
N GLN A 85 -0.61 -3.87 -1.79
CA GLN A 85 0.51 -3.83 -2.72
C GLN A 85 0.07 -3.24 -4.06
N GLY A 86 0.77 -2.18 -4.48
CA GLY A 86 0.51 -1.44 -5.72
C GLY A 86 -0.43 -0.25 -5.57
N ASP A 87 -0.99 -0.03 -4.38
CA ASP A 87 -1.84 1.14 -4.14
C ASP A 87 -1.00 2.42 -4.07
N SER A 88 -1.55 3.52 -4.58
CA SER A 88 -1.09 4.88 -4.25
C SER A 88 -1.75 5.34 -2.96
N VAL A 89 -0.92 5.79 -2.01
CA VAL A 89 -1.38 6.44 -0.78
C VAL A 89 -1.15 7.93 -0.90
N GLY A 90 -2.12 8.74 -0.48
CA GLY A 90 -2.06 10.19 -0.55
C GLY A 90 -2.00 10.86 0.82
N TRP A 91 -1.40 12.04 0.83
CA TRP A 91 -1.36 12.98 1.95
C TRP A 91 -1.80 14.37 1.49
N SER A 92 -2.70 15.00 2.23
CA SER A 92 -3.15 16.38 1.99
C SER A 92 -2.64 17.29 3.09
N ILE A 93 -2.04 18.43 2.70
CA ILE A 93 -1.53 19.43 3.62
C ILE A 93 -2.67 20.34 4.07
N THR A 94 -3.12 20.16 5.29
CA THR A 94 -4.17 20.97 5.94
C THR A 94 -3.62 21.94 6.98
N GLY A 95 -2.35 21.78 7.37
CA GLY A 95 -1.63 22.69 8.25
C GLY A 95 -1.45 24.07 7.62
N SER A 96 -1.28 25.08 8.47
CA SER A 96 -1.15 26.48 8.03
C SER A 96 0.23 26.78 7.44
N GLY A 97 1.21 25.92 7.70
CA GLY A 97 2.58 26.03 7.20
C GLY A 97 2.87 25.24 5.93
N THR A 98 4.14 25.30 5.53
CA THR A 98 4.69 24.40 4.50
C THR A 98 5.21 23.14 5.17
N HIS A 99 4.84 21.98 4.64
CA HIS A 99 5.24 20.66 5.13
C HIS A 99 6.14 19.96 4.11
N GLN A 100 6.93 18.98 4.56
CA GLN A 100 7.73 18.14 3.68
C GLN A 100 7.77 16.72 4.24
N LEU A 101 7.21 15.78 3.49
CA LEU A 101 7.06 14.39 3.88
C LEU A 101 8.17 13.55 3.29
N VAL A 102 8.95 12.91 4.15
CA VAL A 102 10.10 12.08 3.75
C VAL A 102 10.00 10.66 4.31
N ASP A 103 10.69 9.74 3.66
CA ASP A 103 10.89 8.39 4.19
C ASP A 103 11.65 8.44 5.53
N GLY A 104 11.03 7.87 6.57
CA GLY A 104 11.64 7.76 7.91
C GLY A 104 12.52 6.54 8.13
N SER A 105 12.67 5.66 7.12
CA SER A 105 13.44 4.40 7.27
C SER A 105 14.94 4.54 6.97
N GLY A 106 15.38 5.68 6.43
CA GLY A 106 16.75 5.89 5.98
C GLY A 106 17.07 5.22 4.63
N MET A 107 16.05 4.67 3.96
CA MET A 107 16.18 4.10 2.63
C MET A 107 16.02 5.15 1.52
N GLN A 108 15.52 6.35 1.87
CA GLN A 108 15.26 7.45 0.93
C GLN A 108 14.25 7.04 -0.16
N LEU A 109 13.19 6.34 0.25
CA LEU A 109 12.17 5.82 -0.68
C LEU A 109 11.37 6.92 -1.38
N PHE A 110 11.18 8.04 -0.72
CA PHE A 110 10.46 9.19 -1.25
C PHE A 110 10.78 10.47 -0.47
N ASP A 111 10.56 11.59 -1.14
CA ASP A 111 10.57 12.94 -0.57
C ASP A 111 9.51 13.74 -1.34
N SER A 112 8.55 14.33 -0.63
CA SER A 112 7.51 15.13 -1.27
C SER A 112 8.03 16.46 -1.82
N GLY A 113 9.21 16.91 -1.39
CA GLY A 113 9.59 18.32 -1.42
C GLY A 113 8.65 19.18 -0.56
N SER A 114 8.92 20.49 -0.52
CA SER A 114 8.07 21.44 0.21
C SER A 114 6.67 21.52 -0.41
N ARG A 115 5.63 21.34 0.41
CA ARG A 115 4.22 21.42 0.04
C ARG A 115 3.51 22.48 0.89
N PRO A 116 2.94 23.53 0.29
CA PRO A 116 2.18 24.54 1.02
C PRO A 116 0.82 23.98 1.47
N THR A 117 0.11 24.75 2.30
CA THR A 117 -1.31 24.49 2.62
C THR A 117 -2.15 24.28 1.37
N GLY A 118 -3.00 23.25 1.37
CA GLY A 118 -3.80 22.82 0.23
C GLY A 118 -3.06 21.94 -0.78
N GLY A 119 -1.72 21.83 -0.66
CA GLY A 119 -0.91 20.92 -1.45
C GLY A 119 -1.18 19.45 -1.08
N SER A 120 -0.69 18.55 -1.93
CA SER A 120 -0.75 17.11 -1.64
C SER A 120 0.49 16.37 -2.12
N PHE A 121 0.62 15.13 -1.66
CA PHE A 121 1.69 14.22 -2.04
C PHE A 121 1.14 12.81 -2.15
N GLN A 122 1.65 12.02 -3.09
CA GLN A 122 1.27 10.62 -3.26
C GLN A 122 2.50 9.75 -3.51
N VAL A 123 2.47 8.53 -2.98
CA VAL A 123 3.45 7.50 -3.31
C VAL A 123 2.77 6.16 -3.54
N THR A 124 3.21 5.44 -4.58
CA THR A 124 2.80 4.06 -4.85
C THR A 124 3.64 3.09 -4.04
N LEU A 125 2.98 2.25 -3.23
CA LEU A 125 3.65 1.31 -2.33
C LEU A 125 3.50 -0.12 -2.86
N ASN A 126 4.49 -0.55 -3.65
CA ASN A 126 4.45 -1.86 -4.29
C ASN A 126 4.71 -3.01 -3.32
N ALA A 127 5.53 -2.83 -2.30
CA ALA A 127 6.03 -3.92 -1.46
C ALA A 127 5.29 -4.02 -0.13
N ALA A 128 5.17 -5.24 0.37
CA ALA A 128 4.69 -5.50 1.71
C ALA A 128 5.74 -5.06 2.73
N ALA A 129 5.35 -4.09 3.55
CA ALA A 129 6.18 -3.44 4.55
C ALA A 129 5.30 -2.59 5.48
N THR A 130 5.88 -2.10 6.58
CA THR A 130 5.33 -0.91 7.26
C THR A 130 6.26 0.26 6.97
N TYR A 131 5.78 1.20 6.16
CA TYR A 131 6.52 2.39 5.71
C TYR A 131 6.39 3.50 6.75
N SER A 132 7.49 4.15 7.09
CA SER A 132 7.51 5.30 8.00
C SER A 132 7.55 6.58 7.18
N VAL A 133 6.70 7.53 7.52
CA VAL A 133 6.63 8.86 6.90
C VAL A 133 6.91 9.88 7.99
N VAL A 134 7.83 10.81 7.76
CA VAL A 134 8.15 11.89 8.70
C VAL A 134 7.83 13.20 8.01
N ASP A 135 7.11 14.09 8.71
CA ASP A 135 7.00 15.48 8.31
C ASP A 135 8.15 16.28 8.93
N LEU A 136 9.01 16.87 8.10
CA LEU A 136 10.17 17.62 8.57
C LEU A 136 9.79 18.95 9.25
N ALA A 137 8.62 19.51 8.95
CA ALA A 137 8.19 20.77 9.56
C ALA A 137 7.85 20.61 11.05
N THR A 138 7.22 19.48 11.41
CA THR A 138 6.72 19.22 12.77
C THR A 138 7.48 18.11 13.50
N ASN A 139 8.32 17.34 12.79
CA ASN A 139 8.87 16.05 13.22
C ASN A 139 7.81 15.01 13.60
N ALA A 140 6.54 15.25 13.27
CA ALA A 140 5.51 14.24 13.41
C ALA A 140 5.81 13.05 12.50
N SER A 141 5.33 11.87 12.87
CA SER A 141 5.47 10.66 12.07
C SER A 141 4.14 9.98 11.83
N SER A 142 3.99 9.36 10.67
CA SER A 142 2.92 8.41 10.38
C SER A 142 3.45 7.11 9.79
N SER A 143 2.57 6.11 9.70
CA SER A 143 2.93 4.82 9.12
C SER A 143 1.87 4.28 8.18
N VAL A 144 2.35 3.58 7.14
CA VAL A 144 1.49 2.88 6.17
C VAL A 144 1.83 1.40 6.18
N GLY A 145 0.89 0.57 6.62
CA GLY A 145 1.03 -0.89 6.62
C GLY A 145 0.53 -1.50 5.30
N VAL A 146 1.42 -2.17 4.57
CA VAL A 146 1.11 -2.93 3.36
C VAL A 146 1.36 -4.41 3.63
N PRO A 147 0.33 -5.27 3.72
CA PRO A 147 0.51 -6.68 4.03
C PRO A 147 0.94 -7.50 2.80
N VAL A 148 1.44 -8.70 3.07
CA VAL A 148 1.57 -9.76 2.04
C VAL A 148 0.18 -10.22 1.56
N LYS A 149 0.09 -10.77 0.34
CA LYS A 149 -1.12 -11.36 -0.25
C LYS A 149 -0.95 -12.88 -0.29
N LEU A 150 -1.94 -13.62 0.22
CA LEU A 150 -1.99 -15.08 0.28
C LEU A 150 -3.45 -15.54 0.44
N PRO A 151 -3.80 -16.79 0.07
CA PRO A 151 -5.15 -17.30 0.25
C PRO A 151 -5.52 -17.40 1.73
N ALA A 152 -6.81 -17.29 2.06
CA ALA A 152 -7.29 -17.41 3.43
C ALA A 152 -7.19 -18.85 3.98
N SER A 153 -7.22 -19.85 3.10
CA SER A 153 -7.12 -21.27 3.44
C SER A 153 -6.14 -22.02 2.55
N GLY A 154 -5.61 -23.13 3.06
CA GLY A 154 -4.74 -24.06 2.35
C GLY A 154 -4.87 -25.48 2.89
N ARG A 155 -4.15 -26.43 2.27
CA ARG A 155 -4.10 -27.83 2.71
C ARG A 155 -2.66 -28.28 2.93
N THR A 156 -2.44 -29.13 3.93
CA THR A 156 -1.14 -29.76 4.18
C THR A 156 -0.60 -30.41 2.91
N GLY A 157 0.66 -30.18 2.58
CA GLY A 157 1.32 -30.72 1.39
C GLY A 157 0.95 -30.06 0.05
N MET A 158 -0.07 -29.19 0.00
CA MET A 158 -0.45 -28.48 -1.22
C MET A 158 0.18 -27.08 -1.24
N PRO A 159 0.91 -26.70 -2.30
CA PRO A 159 1.54 -25.39 -2.37
C PRO A 159 0.49 -24.27 -2.45
N PHE A 160 0.78 -23.15 -1.82
CA PHE A 160 0.09 -21.88 -2.07
C PHE A 160 1.11 -20.76 -2.29
N THR A 161 0.70 -19.72 -3.02
CA THR A 161 1.56 -18.57 -3.33
C THR A 161 1.46 -17.52 -2.23
N VAL A 162 2.62 -17.02 -1.80
CA VAL A 162 2.75 -15.83 -0.96
C VAL A 162 3.38 -14.72 -1.80
N THR A 163 2.61 -13.67 -2.05
CA THR A 163 3.05 -12.50 -2.82
C THR A 163 3.33 -11.34 -1.87
N TRP A 164 4.55 -10.79 -1.94
CA TRP A 164 4.97 -9.66 -1.10
C TRP A 164 5.23 -8.39 -1.90
N SER A 165 5.13 -8.39 -3.23
CA SER A 165 5.13 -7.15 -3.99
C SER A 165 4.32 -7.20 -5.28
N ALA A 166 3.85 -6.04 -5.72
CA ALA A 166 3.22 -5.84 -7.03
C ALA A 166 4.24 -5.62 -8.17
N ALA A 167 5.49 -5.26 -7.84
CA ALA A 167 6.55 -4.99 -8.82
C ALA A 167 7.92 -5.42 -8.27
N ALA A 168 8.87 -5.68 -9.17
CA ALA A 168 10.25 -5.91 -8.78
C ALA A 168 10.81 -4.69 -8.02
N PRO A 169 11.73 -4.89 -7.06
CA PRO A 169 12.29 -3.79 -6.31
C PRO A 169 13.22 -2.97 -7.22
N ALA A 170 13.39 -1.68 -6.90
CA ALA A 170 14.40 -0.86 -7.56
C ALA A 170 15.80 -1.44 -7.35
N GLN A 171 16.77 -1.00 -8.16
CA GLN A 171 18.16 -1.45 -8.01
C GLN A 171 18.66 -1.20 -6.58
N SER A 172 19.44 -2.16 -6.05
CA SER A 172 19.95 -2.14 -4.67
C SER A 172 18.88 -2.27 -3.58
N PHE A 173 17.65 -2.68 -3.94
CA PHE A 173 16.63 -3.08 -2.97
C PHE A 173 16.33 -4.57 -3.08
N VAL A 174 16.04 -5.17 -1.93
CA VAL A 174 15.68 -6.58 -1.78
C VAL A 174 14.54 -6.74 -0.79
N PHE A 175 13.81 -7.85 -0.91
CA PHE A 175 12.78 -8.24 0.03
C PHE A 175 13.31 -9.29 1.01
N ASP A 176 12.92 -9.16 2.27
CA ASP A 176 13.01 -10.23 3.25
C ASP A 176 11.59 -10.62 3.68
N VAL A 177 11.32 -11.91 3.83
CA VAL A 177 10.04 -12.50 4.16
C VAL A 177 10.22 -13.50 5.28
N GLN A 178 9.37 -13.38 6.29
CA GLN A 178 9.31 -14.29 7.42
C GLN A 178 8.01 -15.07 7.45
N VAL A 179 8.12 -16.29 7.97
CA VAL A 179 6.99 -17.16 8.29
C VAL A 179 7.00 -17.46 9.79
N ARG A 180 5.82 -17.55 10.39
CA ARG A 180 5.59 -18.19 11.68
C ARG A 180 4.70 -19.40 11.43
N THR A 181 5.21 -20.59 11.68
CA THR A 181 4.45 -21.84 11.53
C THR A 181 3.54 -22.06 12.75
N PRO A 182 2.60 -23.02 12.70
CA PRO A 182 1.67 -23.29 13.82
C PRO A 182 2.37 -23.64 15.14
N SER A 183 3.56 -24.26 15.08
CA SER A 183 4.34 -24.64 16.26
C SER A 183 5.26 -23.53 16.77
N ASP A 184 5.50 -22.49 15.96
CA ASP A 184 6.48 -21.46 16.31
C ASP A 184 5.86 -20.38 17.20
N THR A 185 6.60 -19.97 18.21
CA THR A 185 6.26 -18.81 19.05
C THR A 185 6.62 -17.49 18.37
N GLY A 186 7.45 -17.51 17.32
CA GLY A 186 8.00 -16.33 16.66
C GLY A 186 8.12 -16.47 15.14
N PHE A 187 8.47 -15.36 14.49
CA PHE A 187 8.73 -15.34 13.06
C PHE A 187 10.17 -15.76 12.75
N HIS A 188 10.33 -16.61 11.74
CA HIS A 188 11.60 -17.09 11.22
C HIS A 188 11.78 -16.66 9.77
N ASN A 189 13.03 -16.50 9.34
CA ASN A 189 13.34 -16.17 7.94
C ASN A 189 12.95 -17.32 7.02
N TRP A 190 12.20 -17.00 5.97
CA TRP A 190 11.83 -17.96 4.92
C TRP A 190 12.50 -17.61 3.59
N GLN A 191 12.39 -16.35 3.17
CA GLN A 191 13.00 -15.85 1.93
C GLN A 191 13.74 -14.55 2.27
N VAL A 192 15.05 -14.47 2.02
CA VAL A 192 15.87 -13.31 2.41
C VAL A 192 16.65 -12.81 1.20
N GLY A 193 16.76 -11.50 1.03
CA GLY A 193 17.53 -10.92 -0.07
C GLY A 193 16.94 -11.18 -1.46
N GLN A 194 15.62 -11.30 -1.58
CA GLN A 194 14.96 -11.65 -2.84
C GLN A 194 14.67 -10.43 -3.71
N THR A 195 14.73 -10.61 -5.02
CA THR A 195 14.21 -9.66 -6.03
C THR A 195 12.92 -10.13 -6.68
N ASN A 196 12.61 -11.42 -6.58
CA ASN A 196 11.30 -11.97 -6.93
C ASN A 196 10.22 -11.38 -6.03
N VAL A 197 8.99 -11.25 -6.54
CA VAL A 197 7.87 -10.62 -5.83
C VAL A 197 6.98 -11.59 -5.06
N ALA A 198 7.19 -12.89 -5.27
CA ALA A 198 6.42 -13.97 -4.67
C ALA A 198 7.22 -15.28 -4.65
N ALA A 199 6.79 -16.23 -3.81
CA ALA A 199 7.23 -17.62 -3.83
C ALA A 199 6.10 -18.55 -3.36
N THR A 200 6.20 -19.83 -3.71
CA THR A 200 5.27 -20.87 -3.24
C THR A 200 5.73 -21.43 -1.90
N TYR A 201 4.81 -21.60 -0.96
CA TYR A 201 5.02 -22.25 0.32
C TYR A 201 4.24 -23.56 0.39
N VAL A 202 4.87 -24.64 0.88
CA VAL A 202 4.22 -25.94 1.10
C VAL A 202 4.10 -26.16 2.61
N PRO A 203 2.89 -26.13 3.18
CA PRO A 203 2.71 -26.31 4.62
C PRO A 203 2.85 -27.79 5.00
N SER A 204 3.60 -28.06 6.07
CA SER A 204 3.93 -29.41 6.53
C SER A 204 2.99 -29.97 7.59
N ALA A 205 2.18 -29.11 8.20
CA ALA A 205 1.23 -29.46 9.26
C ALA A 205 -0.04 -28.58 9.19
N PRO A 206 -1.19 -29.06 9.69
CA PRO A 206 -2.37 -28.21 9.85
C PRO A 206 -2.13 -27.11 10.91
N GLY A 207 -2.90 -26.04 10.81
CA GLY A 207 -2.84 -24.90 11.73
C GLY A 207 -2.68 -23.56 11.02
N SER A 208 -2.44 -22.51 11.80
CA SER A 208 -2.27 -21.14 11.27
C SER A 208 -0.81 -20.86 10.93
N TYR A 209 -0.55 -20.49 9.68
CA TYR A 209 0.75 -19.95 9.26
C TYR A 209 0.60 -18.45 9.05
N SER A 210 1.50 -17.65 9.62
CA SER A 210 1.52 -16.20 9.42
C SER A 210 2.74 -15.78 8.61
N PHE A 211 2.57 -14.83 7.69
CA PHE A 211 3.64 -14.29 6.85
C PHE A 211 3.72 -12.77 6.99
N ARG A 212 4.93 -12.24 6.93
CA ARG A 212 5.21 -10.81 6.87
C ARG A 212 6.46 -10.55 6.03
N ALA A 213 6.56 -9.38 5.43
CA ALA A 213 7.71 -8.99 4.62
C ALA A 213 8.22 -7.60 4.99
N ARG A 214 9.43 -7.27 4.54
CA ARG A 214 9.98 -5.92 4.60
C ARG A 214 10.81 -5.64 3.35
N LEU A 215 10.95 -4.36 3.03
CA LEU A 215 11.87 -3.86 2.03
C LEU A 215 13.19 -3.48 2.70
N ARG A 216 14.32 -3.79 2.06
CA ARG A 216 15.65 -3.44 2.56
C ARG A 216 16.51 -2.93 1.42
N ASN A 217 17.22 -1.83 1.66
CA ASN A 217 18.27 -1.34 0.79
C ASN A 217 19.53 -2.17 1.06
N SER A 218 19.98 -2.94 0.07
CA SER A 218 21.15 -3.81 0.17
C SER A 218 22.48 -3.06 0.12
N ALA A 219 22.49 -1.81 -0.37
CA ALA A 219 23.70 -0.99 -0.45
C ALA A 219 24.09 -0.36 0.90
N ASN A 220 23.11 0.10 1.69
CA ASN A 220 23.35 0.77 2.97
C ASN A 220 22.80 0.02 4.20
N GLY A 221 22.07 -1.08 4.00
CA GLY A 221 21.51 -1.90 5.07
C GLY A 221 20.24 -1.34 5.72
N ALA A 222 19.76 -0.15 5.35
CA ALA A 222 18.52 0.42 5.86
C ALA A 222 17.30 -0.42 5.44
N PHE A 223 16.26 -0.47 6.28
CA PHE A 223 15.09 -1.30 6.03
C PHE A 223 13.81 -0.69 6.56
N SER A 224 12.69 -1.05 5.92
CA SER A 224 11.37 -0.77 6.46
C SER A 224 11.08 -1.63 7.69
N ARG A 225 10.10 -1.23 8.50
CA ARG A 225 9.53 -2.15 9.49
C ARG A 225 8.83 -3.31 8.77
N TRP A 226 8.65 -4.43 9.47
CA TRP A 226 7.89 -5.57 8.96
C TRP A 226 6.44 -5.17 8.67
N SER A 227 5.86 -5.73 7.61
CA SER A 227 4.45 -5.57 7.26
C SER A 227 3.54 -6.08 8.38
N PRO A 228 2.28 -5.61 8.44
CA PRO A 228 1.24 -6.31 9.18
C PRO A 228 1.21 -7.79 8.75
N PRO A 229 1.16 -8.74 9.69
CA PRO A 229 1.16 -10.15 9.34
C PRO A 229 -0.18 -10.55 8.72
N ARG A 230 -0.13 -11.46 7.73
CA ARG A 230 -1.32 -12.13 7.20
C ARG A 230 -1.22 -13.62 7.41
N ALA A 231 -2.34 -14.23 7.75
CA ALA A 231 -2.40 -15.65 8.08
C ALA A 231 -3.21 -16.43 7.05
N VAL A 232 -2.81 -17.68 6.86
CA VAL A 232 -3.56 -18.73 6.16
C VAL A 232 -3.86 -19.84 7.15
N THR A 233 -5.10 -20.34 7.13
CA THR A 233 -5.49 -21.51 7.90
C THR A 233 -5.32 -22.76 7.05
N VAL A 234 -4.44 -23.66 7.48
CA VAL A 234 -4.16 -24.91 6.78
C VAL A 234 -4.90 -26.06 7.45
N THR A 235 -5.64 -26.84 6.68
CA THR A 235 -6.29 -28.08 7.15
C THR A 235 -5.56 -29.30 6.61
N ASN A 236 -5.89 -30.48 7.15
CA ASN A 236 -5.49 -31.72 6.51
C ASN A 236 -6.06 -31.84 5.08
N LEU A 237 -5.45 -32.74 4.30
CA LEU A 237 -5.95 -33.14 2.99
C LEU A 237 -7.35 -33.73 3.07
#